data_AF-A0A520G9V0-F1
#
_entry.id   AF-A0A520G9V0-F1
#
_cell.length_a   1.000
_cell.length_b   1.000
_cell.length_c   1.000
_cell.angle_alpha   90.00
_cell.angle_beta   90.00
_cell.angle_gamma   90.00
#
_symmetry.space_group_name_H-M   'P 1'
#
loop_
_entity.id
_entity.type
_entity.pdbx_description
1 polymer ?
#
loop_
_entity_poly.entity_id
_entity_poly.type
_entity_poly.pdbx_seq_one_letter_code
_entity_poly.pdbx_strand_id
1 'polypeptide(L)'
;IGFVSITIGLLLTLMAPHLQKRALGQVSWPEIMLIVGVSTYVGVMDKMGTIDFVGHSVAGLTSPLIAALLLCFVGAVVSAFASSTAVLGSLIPLAVPFLQGDAGVGAIGFIAAMAVSSTIVDVSPFSTNGALVLANARGVDRDVFFRQLMVYGAIVTLVAPVVVWFLFVVL
;
A
#
# COMPACT_ATOMS: atom_id res chain seq x y z
N ILE A 1 6.83 -11.95 11.81
CA ILE A 1 6.69 -12.49 10.42
C ILE A 1 8.06 -12.83 9.84
N GLY A 2 8.98 -11.87 9.66
CA GLY A 2 10.30 -12.13 9.04
C GLY A 2 11.13 -13.28 9.64
N PHE A 3 11.23 -13.37 10.96
CA PHE A 3 11.96 -14.47 11.62
C PHE A 3 11.36 -15.85 11.29
N VAL A 4 10.04 -15.98 11.40
CA VAL A 4 9.31 -17.22 11.07
C VAL A 4 9.49 -17.59 9.60
N SER A 5 9.42 -16.61 8.69
CA SER A 5 9.66 -16.82 7.26
C SER A 5 11.07 -17.35 6.97
N ILE A 6 12.09 -16.81 7.64
CA ILE A 6 13.49 -17.27 7.50
C ILE A 6 13.65 -18.67 8.07
N THR A 7 13.08 -18.99 9.23
CA THR A 7 13.14 -20.33 9.82
C THR A 7 12.50 -21.37 8.92
N ILE A 8 11.30 -21.09 8.38
CA ILE A 8 10.62 -21.99 7.44
C ILE A 8 11.43 -22.12 6.15
N GLY A 9 11.93 -21.01 5.59
CA GLY A 9 12.77 -21.02 4.41
C GLY A 9 14.06 -21.84 4.58
N LEU A 10 14.68 -21.76 5.77
CA LEU A 10 15.84 -22.55 6.14
C LEU A 10 15.52 -24.05 6.23
N LEU A 11 14.43 -24.41 6.91
CA LEU A 11 13.99 -25.80 7.01
C LEU A 11 13.66 -26.40 5.63
N LEU A 12 12.90 -25.68 4.80
CA LEU A 12 12.56 -26.10 3.44
C LEU A 12 13.80 -26.22 2.54
N THR A 13 14.78 -25.33 2.72
CA THR A 13 16.08 -25.40 2.04
C THR A 13 16.85 -26.67 2.40
N LEU A 14 16.86 -27.05 3.69
CA LEU A 14 17.56 -28.25 4.17
C LEU A 14 16.86 -29.53 3.70
N MET A 15 15.52 -29.56 3.67
CA MET A 15 14.74 -30.73 3.25
C MET A 15 14.69 -30.91 1.73
N ALA A 16 14.65 -29.83 0.96
CA ALA A 16 14.49 -29.85 -0.50
C ALA A 16 15.43 -28.85 -1.21
N PRO A 17 16.76 -29.05 -1.12
CA PRO A 17 17.75 -28.10 -1.65
C PRO A 17 17.65 -27.90 -3.18
N HIS A 18 17.17 -28.91 -3.90
CA HIS A 18 16.96 -28.86 -5.34
C HIS A 18 15.89 -27.84 -5.78
N LEU A 19 15.02 -27.40 -4.87
CA LEU A 19 13.96 -26.40 -5.16
C LEU A 19 14.42 -24.96 -4.94
N GLN A 20 15.59 -24.71 -4.33
CA GLN A 20 16.04 -23.35 -3.98
C GLN A 20 16.09 -22.38 -5.15
N LYS A 21 16.72 -22.78 -6.27
CA LYS A 21 16.85 -21.92 -7.46
C LYS A 21 15.49 -21.49 -7.99
N ARG A 22 14.51 -22.40 -7.96
CA ARG A 22 13.15 -22.14 -8.41
C ARG A 22 12.40 -21.23 -7.44
N ALA A 23 12.58 -21.43 -6.13
CA ALA A 23 12.01 -20.58 -5.09
C ALA A 23 12.55 -19.14 -5.15
N LEU A 24 13.86 -18.97 -5.35
CA LEU A 24 14.48 -17.64 -5.51
C LEU A 24 13.94 -16.88 -6.74
N GLY A 25 13.57 -17.59 -7.80
CA GLY A 25 12.93 -17.01 -8.98
C GLY A 25 11.47 -16.60 -8.77
N GLN A 26 10.83 -17.00 -7.66
CA GLN A 26 9.49 -16.56 -7.27
C GLN A 26 9.52 -15.35 -6.32
N VAL A 27 10.70 -14.93 -5.88
CA VAL A 27 10.86 -13.75 -5.01
C VAL A 27 10.67 -12.49 -5.85
N SER A 28 9.83 -11.60 -5.35
CA SER A 28 9.48 -10.32 -5.95
C SER A 28 10.58 -9.28 -5.62
N TRP A 29 11.77 -9.45 -6.24
CA TRP A 29 12.96 -8.63 -6.00
C TRP A 29 12.76 -7.12 -6.22
N PRO A 30 12.02 -6.67 -7.26
CA PRO A 30 11.75 -5.24 -7.45
C PRO A 30 11.03 -4.60 -6.26
N GLU A 31 10.07 -5.30 -5.65
CA GLU A 31 9.30 -4.83 -4.50
C GLU A 31 10.18 -4.71 -3.26
N ILE A 32 11.07 -5.67 -3.02
CA ILE A 32 12.03 -5.60 -1.91
C ILE A 32 12.95 -4.38 -2.10
N MET A 33 13.50 -4.20 -3.31
CA MET A 33 14.36 -3.05 -3.62
C MET A 33 13.65 -1.71 -3.45
N LEU A 34 12.37 -1.63 -3.85
CA LEU A 34 11.55 -0.44 -3.66
C LEU A 34 11.38 -0.10 -2.18
N ILE A 35 10.99 -1.07 -1.36
CA ILE A 35 10.75 -0.86 0.09
C ILE A 35 12.03 -0.43 0.79
N VAL A 36 13.16 -1.08 0.48
CA VAL A 36 14.48 -0.72 1.02
C VAL A 36 14.89 0.67 0.57
N GLY A 37 14.70 1.00 -0.71
CA GLY A 37 15.03 2.31 -1.27
C GLY A 37 14.23 3.44 -0.62
N VAL A 38 12.90 3.27 -0.48
CA VAL A 38 12.03 4.25 0.19
C VAL A 38 12.40 4.38 1.66
N SER A 39 12.61 3.27 2.38
CA SER A 39 13.01 3.31 3.79
C SER A 39 14.35 4.04 3.99
N THR A 40 15.31 3.81 3.10
CA THR A 40 16.61 4.50 3.10
C THR A 40 16.42 5.99 2.83
N TYR A 41 15.62 6.34 1.82
CA TYR A 41 15.33 7.73 1.47
C TYR A 41 14.66 8.48 2.64
N VAL A 42 13.65 7.89 3.28
CA VAL A 42 13.00 8.45 4.48
C VAL A 42 14.02 8.65 5.60
N GLY A 43 14.91 7.69 5.83
CA GLY A 43 15.99 7.83 6.82
C GLY A 43 16.99 8.95 6.49
N VAL A 44 17.26 9.22 5.21
CA VAL A 44 18.08 10.37 4.78
C VAL A 44 17.33 11.68 4.99
N MET A 45 16.05 11.76 4.61
CA MET A 45 15.22 12.95 4.83
C MET A 45 15.10 13.31 6.31
N ASP A 46 14.97 12.30 7.16
CA ASP A 46 14.93 12.43 8.62
C ASP A 46 16.26 13.01 9.14
N LYS A 47 17.40 12.43 8.76
CA LYS A 47 18.72 12.96 9.12
C LYS A 47 18.98 14.39 8.62
N MET A 48 18.40 14.77 7.49
CA MET A 48 18.50 16.13 6.95
C MET A 48 17.57 17.13 7.67
N GLY A 49 16.78 16.68 8.65
CA GLY A 49 15.78 17.51 9.34
C GLY A 49 14.62 17.92 8.44
N THR A 50 14.45 17.30 7.27
CA THR A 50 13.36 17.62 6.34
C THR A 50 12.02 17.21 6.94
N ILE A 51 12.01 16.10 7.67
CA ILE A 51 10.84 15.62 8.42
C ILE A 51 10.43 16.63 9.49
N ASP A 52 11.37 17.11 10.29
CA ASP A 52 11.12 18.15 11.30
C ASP A 52 10.67 19.46 10.67
N PHE A 53 11.31 19.90 9.58
CA PHE A 53 10.96 21.12 8.86
C PHE A 53 9.53 21.07 8.30
N VAL A 54 9.14 19.95 7.69
CA VAL A 54 7.77 19.74 7.21
C VAL A 54 6.81 19.66 8.39
N GLY A 55 7.15 18.97 9.48
CA GLY A 55 6.33 18.91 10.70
C GLY A 55 6.00 20.30 11.26
N HIS A 56 7.01 21.18 11.37
CA HIS A 56 6.83 22.56 11.84
C HIS A 56 6.07 23.44 10.83
N SER A 57 6.24 23.22 9.53
CA SER A 57 5.55 23.97 8.47
C SER A 57 4.07 23.56 8.33
N VAL A 58 3.76 22.28 8.52
CA VAL A 58 2.40 21.72 8.46
C VAL A 58 1.58 22.07 9.70
N ALA A 59 2.23 22.28 10.85
CA ALA A 59 1.59 22.79 12.06
C ALA A 59 0.85 24.13 11.84
N GLY A 60 1.17 24.88 10.78
CA GLY A 60 0.47 26.10 10.37
C GLY A 60 -0.54 25.93 9.22
N LEU A 61 -0.59 24.81 8.51
CA LEU A 61 -1.27 24.70 7.21
C LEU A 61 -2.22 23.50 7.02
N THR A 62 -2.18 22.46 7.86
CA THR A 62 -3.00 21.26 7.60
C THR A 62 -3.47 20.58 8.87
N SER A 63 -4.77 20.31 8.98
CA SER A 63 -5.28 19.38 10.00
C SER A 63 -4.66 17.99 9.77
N PRO A 64 -4.10 17.34 10.80
CA PRO A 64 -3.58 15.97 10.70
C PRO A 64 -4.55 14.98 10.08
N LEU A 65 -5.84 15.16 10.29
CA LEU A 65 -6.88 14.32 9.71
C LEU A 65 -6.91 14.43 8.18
N ILE A 66 -6.70 15.63 7.62
CA ILE A 66 -6.65 15.84 6.17
C ILE A 66 -5.39 15.20 5.58
N ALA A 67 -4.24 15.30 6.26
CA ALA A 67 -3.02 14.62 5.83
C ALA A 67 -3.20 13.08 5.79
N ALA A 68 -3.86 12.52 6.80
CA ALA A 68 -4.21 11.10 6.83
C ALA A 68 -5.10 10.70 5.64
N LEU A 69 -6.12 11.52 5.31
CA LEU A 69 -7.00 11.28 4.17
C LEU A 69 -6.23 11.32 2.84
N LEU A 70 -5.35 12.30 2.64
CA LEU A 70 -4.53 12.42 1.44
C LEU A 70 -3.61 11.20 1.25
N LEU A 71 -3.00 10.71 2.33
CA LEU A 71 -2.18 9.49 2.26
C LEU A 71 -3.01 8.25 1.90
N CYS A 72 -4.24 8.15 2.37
CA CYS A 72 -5.16 7.08 1.95
C CYS A 72 -5.50 7.17 0.45
N PHE A 73 -5.70 8.39 -0.07
CA PHE A 73 -5.92 8.63 -1.50
C PHE A 73 -4.70 8.27 -2.35
N VAL A 74 -3.50 8.67 -1.93
CA VAL A 74 -2.25 8.29 -2.62
C VAL A 74 -2.12 6.78 -2.64
N GLY A 75 -2.37 6.11 -1.50
CA GLY A 75 -2.40 4.65 -1.43
C GLY A 75 -3.39 4.01 -2.40
N ALA A 76 -4.64 4.49 -2.44
CA ALA A 76 -5.66 3.97 -3.34
C ALA A 76 -5.35 4.19 -4.83
N VAL A 77 -4.93 5.40 -5.21
CA VAL A 77 -4.65 5.72 -6.62
C VAL A 77 -3.44 4.94 -7.12
N VAL A 78 -2.33 4.95 -6.38
CA VAL A 78 -1.11 4.23 -6.80
C VAL A 78 -1.38 2.73 -6.83
N SER A 79 -2.11 2.20 -5.86
CA SER A 79 -2.38 0.75 -5.79
C SER A 79 -3.33 0.25 -6.87
N ALA A 80 -4.24 1.09 -7.38
CA ALA A 80 -5.10 0.72 -8.50
C ALA A 80 -4.32 0.34 -9.79
N PHE A 81 -3.06 0.74 -9.89
CA PHE A 81 -2.16 0.48 -11.03
C PHE A 81 -0.88 -0.30 -10.67
N ALA A 82 -0.59 -0.43 -9.37
CA ALA A 82 0.65 -1.02 -8.88
C ALA A 82 0.36 -2.21 -7.96
N SER A 83 1.40 -2.71 -7.30
CA SER A 83 1.25 -3.76 -6.31
C SER A 83 0.82 -3.18 -4.96
N SER A 84 -0.33 -3.61 -4.44
CA SER A 84 -0.85 -3.26 -3.11
C SER A 84 0.16 -3.48 -1.99
N THR A 85 0.97 -4.55 -2.08
CA THR A 85 2.01 -4.85 -1.07
C THR A 85 3.19 -3.89 -1.19
N ALA A 86 3.57 -3.48 -2.40
CA ALA A 86 4.62 -2.50 -2.63
C ALA A 86 4.20 -1.10 -2.16
N VAL A 87 2.93 -0.73 -2.38
CA VAL A 87 2.35 0.53 -1.91
C VAL A 87 2.36 0.58 -0.38
N LEU A 88 1.86 -0.45 0.30
CA LEU A 88 1.90 -0.49 1.78
C LEU A 88 3.33 -0.50 2.31
N GLY A 89 4.22 -1.28 1.70
CA GLY A 89 5.62 -1.38 2.11
C GLY A 89 6.39 -0.07 1.98
N SER A 90 5.99 0.81 1.07
CA SER A 90 6.63 2.12 0.87
C SER A 90 5.94 3.25 1.65
N LEU A 91 4.61 3.27 1.70
CA LEU A 91 3.85 4.34 2.36
C LEU A 91 3.83 4.24 3.89
N ILE A 92 3.89 3.04 4.48
CA ILE A 92 3.89 2.89 5.93
C ILE A 92 5.15 3.52 6.55
N PRO A 93 6.39 3.21 6.10
CA PRO A 93 7.59 3.88 6.60
C PRO A 93 7.55 5.40 6.43
N LEU A 94 7.03 5.88 5.30
CA LEU A 94 6.88 7.30 5.03
C LEU A 94 5.89 7.98 5.99
N ALA A 95 4.89 7.25 6.49
CA ALA A 95 3.91 7.77 7.42
C ALA A 95 4.33 7.64 8.90
N VAL A 96 5.41 6.91 9.23
CA VAL A 96 5.89 6.78 10.61
C VAL A 96 6.16 8.15 11.26
N PRO A 97 6.86 9.09 10.61
CA PRO A 97 7.09 10.40 11.22
C PRO A 97 5.80 11.22 11.42
N PHE A 98 4.84 11.07 10.51
CA PHE A 98 3.51 11.68 10.64
C PHE A 98 2.74 11.14 11.86
N LEU A 99 2.87 9.84 12.14
CA LEU A 99 2.20 9.17 13.27
C LEU A 99 2.91 9.39 14.61
N GLN A 100 4.18 9.76 14.61
CA GLN A 100 4.97 10.00 15.81
C GLN A 100 4.81 11.42 16.37
N GLY A 101 4.32 12.37 15.57
CA GLY A 101 3.97 13.70 16.07
C GLY A 101 2.72 13.69 16.95
N ASP A 102 2.47 14.80 17.68
CA ASP A 102 1.23 15.08 18.43
C ASP A 102 0.01 15.31 17.51
N ALA A 103 -0.05 14.59 16.40
CA ALA A 103 -0.97 14.74 15.28
C ALA A 103 -2.41 14.30 15.62
N GLY A 104 -2.65 13.67 16.78
CA GLY A 104 -3.99 13.24 17.20
C GLY A 104 -4.61 12.11 16.35
N VAL A 105 -3.82 11.48 15.48
CA VAL A 105 -4.24 10.34 14.64
C VAL A 105 -3.68 9.04 15.21
N GLY A 106 -4.57 8.10 15.54
CA GLY A 106 -4.16 6.78 16.04
C GLY A 106 -3.44 5.96 14.98
N ALA A 107 -2.22 5.51 15.28
CA ALA A 107 -1.40 4.72 14.35
C ALA A 107 -2.11 3.45 13.83
N ILE A 108 -2.84 2.76 14.71
CA ILE A 108 -3.58 1.53 14.35
C ILE A 108 -4.69 1.86 13.35
N GLY A 109 -5.50 2.88 13.64
CA GLY A 109 -6.63 3.28 12.81
C GLY A 109 -6.18 3.77 11.43
N PHE A 110 -5.12 4.57 11.39
CA PHE A 110 -4.54 5.05 10.14
C PHE A 110 -3.92 3.93 9.29
N ILE A 111 -3.15 3.02 9.89
CA ILE A 111 -2.58 1.88 9.14
C ILE A 111 -3.70 0.97 8.62
N ALA A 112 -4.76 0.76 9.41
CA ALA A 112 -5.94 0.01 8.97
C ALA A 112 -6.64 0.71 7.78
N ALA A 113 -6.89 2.00 7.88
CA ALA A 113 -7.48 2.79 6.78
C ALA A 113 -6.62 2.74 5.51
N MET A 114 -5.29 2.85 5.65
CA MET A 114 -4.37 2.77 4.51
C MET A 114 -4.38 1.39 3.88
N ALA A 115 -4.33 0.33 4.68
CA ALA A 115 -4.36 -1.05 4.19
C ALA A 115 -5.65 -1.36 3.42
N VAL A 116 -6.80 -0.91 3.90
CA VAL A 116 -8.07 -1.09 3.19
C VAL A 116 -8.10 -0.23 1.93
N SER A 117 -7.71 1.04 2.01
CA SER A 117 -7.71 1.96 0.86
C SER A 117 -6.84 1.46 -0.28
N SER A 118 -5.66 0.91 0.02
CA SER A 118 -4.74 0.40 -1.00
C SER A 118 -5.15 -0.96 -1.57
N THR A 119 -5.88 -1.80 -0.83
CA THR A 119 -6.21 -3.17 -1.30
C THR A 119 -7.57 -3.25 -1.98
N ILE A 120 -8.55 -2.47 -1.55
CA ILE A 120 -9.91 -2.52 -2.11
C ILE A 120 -9.96 -2.12 -3.59
N VAL A 121 -9.00 -1.31 -4.03
CA VAL A 121 -8.83 -0.88 -5.43
C VAL A 121 -8.29 -1.97 -6.35
N ASP A 122 -7.92 -3.14 -5.83
CA ASP A 122 -7.51 -4.31 -6.63
C ASP A 122 -8.65 -4.86 -7.51
N VAL A 123 -9.87 -4.34 -7.38
CA VAL A 123 -10.96 -4.54 -8.33
C VAL A 123 -10.73 -3.84 -9.67
N SER A 124 -9.74 -2.95 -9.78
CA SER A 124 -9.35 -2.28 -11.02
C SER A 124 -8.94 -3.28 -12.10
N PRO A 125 -9.34 -3.10 -13.37
CA PRO A 125 -8.93 -3.98 -14.47
C PRO A 125 -7.42 -3.91 -14.78
N PHE A 126 -6.70 -2.95 -14.18
CA PHE A 126 -5.25 -2.81 -14.29
C PHE A 126 -4.49 -3.58 -13.21
N SER A 127 -5.17 -4.01 -12.15
CA SER A 127 -4.56 -4.87 -11.12
C SER A 127 -4.46 -6.31 -11.63
N THR A 128 -3.58 -7.10 -11.02
CA THR A 128 -3.49 -8.54 -11.28
C THR A 128 -4.83 -9.24 -11.07
N ASN A 129 -5.56 -8.90 -10.00
CA ASN A 129 -6.83 -9.54 -9.66
C ASN A 129 -7.94 -9.16 -10.65
N GLY A 130 -8.07 -7.88 -10.99
CA GLY A 130 -9.08 -7.42 -11.93
C GLY A 130 -8.80 -7.87 -13.37
N ALA A 131 -7.53 -7.94 -13.78
CA ALA A 131 -7.14 -8.49 -15.08
C ALA A 131 -7.51 -9.98 -15.20
N LEU A 132 -7.31 -10.77 -14.13
CA LEU A 132 -7.73 -12.18 -14.09
C LEU A 132 -9.25 -12.34 -14.17
N VAL A 133 -10.01 -11.49 -13.47
CA VAL A 133 -11.48 -11.48 -13.52
C VAL A 133 -11.97 -11.17 -14.94
N LEU A 134 -11.39 -10.14 -15.58
CA LEU A 134 -11.70 -9.78 -16.97
C LEU A 134 -11.36 -10.90 -17.96
N ALA A 135 -10.19 -11.55 -17.80
CA ALA A 135 -9.75 -12.63 -18.66
C ALA A 135 -10.65 -13.88 -18.57
N ASN A 136 -11.18 -14.16 -17.39
CA ASN A 136 -12.04 -15.31 -17.11
C ASN A 136 -13.54 -15.05 -17.31
N ALA A 137 -13.94 -13.83 -17.69
CA ALA A 137 -15.35 -13.51 -17.94
C ALA A 137 -15.92 -14.39 -19.07
N ARG A 138 -17.03 -15.09 -18.80
CA ARG A 138 -17.77 -15.93 -19.75
C ARG A 138 -19.21 -15.46 -19.86
N GLY A 139 -19.75 -15.44 -21.08
CA GLY A 139 -21.15 -15.06 -21.32
C GLY A 139 -21.45 -13.57 -21.17
N VAL A 140 -20.41 -12.72 -21.13
CA VAL A 140 -20.53 -11.26 -21.04
C VAL A 140 -19.69 -10.61 -22.14
N ASP A 141 -20.16 -9.49 -22.68
CA ASP A 141 -19.36 -8.66 -23.57
C ASP A 141 -18.15 -8.09 -22.82
N ARG A 142 -16.95 -8.39 -23.33
CA ARG A 142 -15.68 -8.02 -22.68
C ARG A 142 -15.45 -6.51 -22.66
N ASP A 143 -15.87 -5.79 -23.69
CA ASP A 143 -15.66 -4.34 -23.78
C ASP A 143 -16.59 -3.60 -22.81
N VAL A 144 -17.84 -4.07 -22.70
CA VAL A 144 -18.80 -3.56 -21.72
C VAL A 144 -18.33 -3.89 -20.30
N PHE A 145 -17.89 -5.12 -20.05
CA PHE A 145 -17.41 -5.54 -18.74
C PHE A 145 -16.14 -4.78 -18.32
N PHE A 146 -15.19 -4.58 -19.23
CA PHE A 146 -14.01 -3.74 -18.98
C PHE A 146 -14.40 -2.31 -18.58
N ARG A 147 -15.37 -1.69 -19.29
CA ARG A 147 -15.84 -0.35 -18.96
C ARG A 147 -16.51 -0.30 -17.59
N GLN A 148 -17.28 -1.32 -17.22
CA GLN A 148 -17.89 -1.45 -15.88
C GLN A 148 -16.82 -1.56 -14.80
N LEU A 149 -15.81 -2.40 -15.00
CA LEU A 149 -14.66 -2.56 -14.11
C LEU A 149 -13.89 -1.25 -13.93
N MET A 150 -13.65 -0.49 -15.00
CA MET A 150 -13.01 0.83 -14.90
C MET A 150 -13.84 1.83 -14.09
N VAL A 151 -15.14 1.94 -14.36
CA VAL A 151 -16.02 2.86 -13.63
C VAL A 151 -16.11 2.46 -12.16
N TYR A 152 -16.28 1.16 -11.88
CA TYR A 152 -16.31 0.65 -10.52
C TYR A 152 -14.99 0.91 -9.78
N GLY A 153 -13.85 0.61 -10.41
CA GLY A 153 -12.53 0.91 -9.86
C GLY A 153 -12.37 2.40 -9.55
N ALA A 154 -12.76 3.29 -10.46
CA ALA A 154 -12.69 4.73 -10.22
C ALA A 154 -13.55 5.19 -9.03
N ILE A 155 -14.78 4.67 -8.91
CA ILE A 155 -15.67 4.96 -7.78
C ILE A 155 -15.04 4.47 -6.48
N VAL A 156 -14.55 3.23 -6.45
CA VAL A 156 -13.92 2.64 -5.26
C VAL A 156 -12.69 3.43 -4.83
N THR A 157 -11.82 3.81 -5.78
CA THR A 157 -10.64 4.65 -5.51
C THR A 157 -11.01 6.02 -4.93
N LEU A 158 -12.16 6.59 -5.31
CA LEU A 158 -12.60 7.89 -4.80
C LEU A 158 -13.32 7.80 -3.45
N VAL A 159 -14.19 6.81 -3.29
CA VAL A 159 -15.11 6.71 -2.14
C VAL A 159 -14.49 5.96 -0.98
N ALA A 160 -13.78 4.85 -1.24
CA ALA A 160 -13.27 4.00 -0.18
C ALA A 160 -12.32 4.75 0.78
N PRO A 161 -11.34 5.55 0.31
CA PRO A 161 -10.46 6.30 1.21
C PRO A 161 -11.21 7.23 2.17
N VAL A 162 -12.26 7.89 1.69
CA VAL A 162 -13.09 8.78 2.51
C VAL A 162 -13.85 7.99 3.58
N VAL A 163 -14.46 6.88 3.19
CA VAL A 163 -15.24 6.03 4.10
C VAL A 163 -14.34 5.43 5.19
N VAL A 164 -13.21 4.83 4.81
CA VAL A 164 -12.34 4.16 5.79
C VAL A 164 -11.58 5.16 6.66
N TRP A 165 -11.22 6.33 6.13
CA TRP A 165 -10.68 7.42 6.93
C TRP A 165 -11.69 7.87 7.97
N PHE A 166 -12.96 8.08 7.58
CA PHE A 166 -13.97 8.49 8.54
C PHE A 166 -14.18 7.43 9.64
N LEU A 167 -14.23 6.14 9.25
CA LEU A 167 -14.49 5.05 10.20
C LEU A 167 -13.32 4.71 11.13
N PHE A 168 -12.07 4.84 10.67
CA PHE A 168 -10.90 4.39 11.45
C PHE A 168 -9.99 5.51 11.95
N VAL A 169 -10.12 6.72 11.41
CA VAL A 169 -9.27 7.86 11.76
C VAL A 169 -10.06 8.98 12.45
N VAL A 170 -11.33 9.18 12.10
CA VAL A 170 -12.17 10.25 12.68
C VAL A 170 -13.04 9.75 13.83
N LEU A 171 -13.67 8.58 13.68
CA LEU A 171 -14.50 7.93 14.70
C LEU A 171 -13.64 7.21 15.76
#